data_AF-A0A932C9Q2-F1
#
_entry.id   AF-A0A932C9Q2-F1
#
_cell.length_a   1.000
_cell.length_b   1.000
_cell.length_c   1.000
_cell.angle_alpha   90.00
_cell.angle_beta   90.00
_cell.angle_gamma   90.00
#
_symmetry.space_group_name_H-M   'P 1'
#
loop_
_entity.id
_entity.type
_entity.pdbx_description
1 polymer ?
#
loop_
_entity_poly.entity_id
_entity_poly.type
_entity_poly.pdbx_seq_one_letter_code
_entity_poly.pdbx_strand_id
1 'polypeptide(L)'
;MRSRGLIALAVAVILLVALILVAMPYARAASLFVRAANLGGRVEAFADASARRVSVLPRHMVPTRQGEVAAQFYRPEGTVRRAALLVPGVHSMGIAEPRLTALAKDLAGSGVAVMTMALPDLVGYQITARSADVIEDAVAWIAARPGLAPDDRVGMVGISFAGGLAIVAAGRPAIRDKVAYVVSFGGHGDLGRVLRYLATGEAVQAPGVVTHPPHDYGIAVITYAAADRLVPPEQVVPLREGIGTFLLASQLTLVDMDQANATFQRARDLVKMLPEPSATYLTYVNDRNVKALGPVLVPHLGLEADPAASPERAPAPPAAPVFLLHGDDDSVIPAAESVVLGEYLRKKGVDVHVLLSQIITHAELDRSVAASESWKLISFWADVLRR
;
A
#
# COMPACT_ATOMS: atom_id res chain seq x y z
N MET A 1 7.50 49.43 -33.56
CA MET A 1 6.74 49.37 -32.28
C MET A 1 5.77 48.18 -32.20
N ARG A 2 5.01 47.84 -33.27
CA ARG A 2 4.08 46.68 -33.26
C ARG A 2 4.73 45.31 -32.98
N SER A 3 5.95 45.06 -33.47
CA SER A 3 6.64 43.77 -33.26
C SER A 3 7.08 43.53 -31.81
N ARG A 4 7.48 44.58 -31.07
CA ARG A 4 7.89 44.47 -29.66
C ARG A 4 6.70 44.14 -28.74
N GLY A 5 5.51 44.66 -29.03
CA GLY A 5 4.29 44.32 -28.28
C GLY A 5 3.82 42.89 -28.51
N LEU A 6 3.93 42.38 -29.74
CA LEU A 6 3.61 40.99 -30.08
C LEU A 6 4.57 39.99 -29.42
N ILE A 7 5.87 40.32 -29.37
CA ILE A 7 6.88 39.50 -28.70
C ILE A 7 6.63 39.48 -27.18
N ALA A 8 6.35 40.63 -26.57
CA ALA A 8 6.05 40.70 -25.13
C ALA A 8 4.79 39.91 -24.74
N LEU A 9 3.75 39.97 -25.57
CA LEU A 9 2.52 39.19 -25.36
C LEU A 9 2.78 37.68 -25.50
N ALA A 10 3.54 37.27 -26.53
CA ALA A 10 3.89 35.86 -26.70
C ALA A 10 4.70 35.32 -25.51
N VAL A 11 5.68 36.09 -25.02
CA VAL A 11 6.46 35.74 -23.82
C VAL A 11 5.56 35.65 -22.59
N ALA A 12 4.63 36.59 -22.38
CA ALA A 12 3.70 36.54 -21.25
C ALA A 12 2.78 35.32 -21.32
N VAL A 13 2.27 34.95 -22.50
CA VAL A 13 1.47 33.74 -22.69
C VAL A 13 2.30 32.48 -22.42
N ILE A 14 3.54 32.41 -22.91
CA ILE A 14 4.44 31.28 -22.64
C ILE A 14 4.71 31.15 -21.14
N LEU A 15 4.99 32.26 -20.44
CA LEU A 15 5.21 32.27 -19.00
C LEU A 15 3.96 31.85 -18.22
N LEU A 16 2.77 32.30 -18.65
CA LEU A 16 1.50 31.90 -18.05
C LEU A 16 1.22 30.41 -18.27
N VAL A 17 1.43 29.89 -19.48
CA VAL A 17 1.28 28.47 -19.79
C VAL A 17 2.29 27.65 -18.97
N ALA A 18 3.55 28.08 -18.89
CA ALA A 18 4.56 27.44 -18.06
C ALA A 18 4.14 27.43 -16.58
N LEU A 19 3.64 28.55 -16.06
CA LEU A 19 3.14 28.66 -14.68
C LEU A 19 1.97 27.70 -14.42
N ILE A 20 1.00 27.63 -15.34
CA ILE A 20 -0.13 26.70 -15.25
C ILE A 20 0.36 25.24 -15.26
N LEU A 21 1.27 24.90 -16.17
CA LEU A 21 1.84 23.55 -16.27
C LEU A 21 2.59 23.14 -14.99
N VAL A 22 3.30 24.08 -14.35
CA VAL A 22 4.02 23.84 -13.09
C VAL A 22 3.07 23.76 -11.89
N ALA A 23 2.06 24.64 -11.82
CA ALA A 23 1.15 24.75 -10.69
C ALA A 23 0.06 23.66 -10.67
N MET A 24 -0.34 23.16 -11.85
CA MET A 24 -1.47 22.23 -11.97
C MET A 24 -1.26 20.90 -11.22
N PRO A 25 -0.08 20.24 -11.25
CA PRO A 25 0.18 19.06 -10.43
C PRO A 25 0.06 19.33 -8.92
N TYR A 26 0.51 20.50 -8.44
CA TYR A 26 0.35 20.88 -7.02
C TYR A 26 -1.12 21.11 -6.66
N ALA A 27 -1.89 21.75 -7.55
CA ALA A 27 -3.32 21.93 -7.32
C ALA A 27 -4.06 20.57 -7.25
N ARG A 28 -3.73 19.62 -8.13
CA ARG A 28 -4.28 18.26 -8.09
C ARG A 28 -3.85 17.50 -6.85
N ALA A 29 -2.59 17.61 -6.44
CA ALA A 29 -2.08 16.95 -5.24
C ALA A 29 -2.67 17.55 -3.96
N ALA A 30 -2.87 18.87 -3.91
CA ALA A 30 -3.57 19.55 -2.82
C ALA A 30 -5.03 19.09 -2.74
N SER A 31 -5.72 19.01 -3.88
CA SER A 31 -7.08 18.48 -3.98
C SER A 31 -7.15 17.01 -3.51
N LEU A 32 -6.22 16.16 -3.96
CA LEU A 32 -6.09 14.77 -3.53
C LEU A 32 -5.89 14.67 -2.01
N PHE A 33 -4.97 15.46 -1.43
CA PHE A 33 -4.71 15.45 0.00
C PHE A 33 -5.94 15.88 0.80
N VAL A 34 -6.61 16.96 0.39
CA VAL A 34 -7.82 17.45 1.06
C VAL A 34 -8.93 16.38 1.07
N ARG A 35 -9.16 15.71 -0.07
CA ARG A 35 -10.18 14.64 -0.17
C ARG A 35 -9.79 13.40 0.63
N ALA A 36 -8.55 12.93 0.50
CA ALA A 36 -8.08 11.74 1.18
C ALA A 36 -7.98 11.91 2.72
N ALA A 37 -7.71 13.14 3.18
CA ALA A 37 -7.67 13.48 4.61
C ALA A 37 -9.05 13.77 5.22
N ASN A 38 -10.12 13.85 4.41
CA ASN A 38 -11.51 14.11 4.85
C ASN A 38 -11.59 15.30 5.82
N LEU A 39 -10.94 16.41 5.45
CA LEU A 39 -10.73 17.57 6.34
C LEU A 39 -12.02 18.34 6.68
N GLY A 40 -13.14 18.04 6.02
CA GLY A 40 -14.42 18.68 6.25
C GLY A 40 -14.53 20.09 5.68
N GLY A 41 -15.77 20.56 5.52
CA GLY A 41 -16.08 21.96 5.31
C GLY A 41 -15.87 22.48 3.87
N ARG A 42 -15.70 23.80 3.74
CA ARG A 42 -15.78 24.49 2.43
C ARG A 42 -14.59 24.19 1.52
N VAL A 43 -13.44 23.82 2.09
CA VAL A 43 -12.22 23.49 1.32
C VAL A 43 -12.36 22.11 0.68
N GLU A 44 -12.91 21.14 1.40
CA GLU A 44 -13.24 19.81 0.84
C GLU A 44 -14.32 19.91 -0.24
N ALA A 45 -15.42 20.62 0.03
CA ALA A 45 -16.48 20.82 -0.96
C ALA A 45 -15.96 21.47 -2.27
N PHE A 46 -14.98 22.37 -2.18
CA PHE A 46 -14.32 22.94 -3.35
C PHE A 46 -13.40 21.93 -4.04
N ALA A 47 -12.62 21.16 -3.28
CA ALA A 47 -11.76 20.11 -3.83
C ALA A 47 -12.57 19.03 -4.56
N ASP A 48 -13.73 18.65 -4.03
CA ASP A 48 -14.69 17.74 -4.66
C ASP A 48 -15.32 18.32 -5.92
N ALA A 49 -15.75 19.58 -5.87
CA ALA A 49 -16.31 20.28 -7.03
C ALA A 49 -15.29 20.43 -8.17
N SER A 50 -13.99 20.50 -7.85
CA SER A 50 -12.90 20.55 -8.81
C SER A 50 -12.43 19.17 -9.31
N ALA A 51 -12.89 18.09 -8.67
CA ALA A 51 -12.54 16.73 -9.03
C ALA A 51 -13.18 16.34 -10.37
N ARG A 52 -12.50 15.48 -11.13
CA ARG A 52 -13.14 14.84 -12.28
C ARG A 52 -14.18 13.85 -11.79
N ARG A 53 -15.32 13.78 -12.47
CA ARG A 53 -16.29 12.72 -12.23
C ARG A 53 -15.65 11.37 -12.52
N VAL A 54 -15.88 10.41 -11.62
CA VAL A 54 -15.34 9.06 -11.71
C VAL A 54 -16.46 8.06 -11.97
N SER A 55 -16.30 7.24 -13.01
CA SER A 55 -17.14 6.08 -13.27
C SER A 55 -16.48 4.82 -12.70
N VAL A 56 -17.20 4.12 -11.83
CA VAL A 56 -16.81 2.79 -11.35
C VAL A 56 -17.36 1.77 -12.34
N LEU A 57 -16.46 1.07 -13.06
CA LEU A 57 -16.88 0.08 -14.06
C LEU A 57 -17.25 -1.25 -13.40
N PRO A 58 -17.92 -2.18 -14.09
CA PRO A 58 -18.13 -3.52 -13.57
C PRO A 58 -16.80 -4.21 -13.20
N ARG A 59 -16.86 -5.11 -12.22
CA ARG A 59 -15.72 -5.96 -11.87
C ARG A 59 -15.22 -6.72 -13.08
N HIS A 60 -13.91 -6.84 -13.20
CA HIS A 60 -13.27 -7.59 -14.27
C HIS A 60 -12.37 -8.66 -13.66
N MET A 61 -12.28 -9.80 -14.34
CA MET A 61 -11.35 -10.85 -13.97
C MET A 61 -10.11 -10.73 -14.83
N VAL A 62 -8.94 -10.57 -14.19
CA VAL A 62 -7.66 -10.48 -14.88
C VAL A 62 -7.02 -11.87 -14.84
N PRO A 63 -6.65 -12.44 -16.00
CA PRO A 63 -5.93 -13.71 -16.04
C PRO A 63 -4.51 -13.51 -15.51
N THR A 64 -4.12 -14.32 -14.54
CA THR A 64 -2.78 -14.34 -13.95
C THR A 64 -2.26 -15.76 -13.85
N ARG A 65 -0.97 -15.93 -13.53
CA ARG A 65 -0.37 -17.24 -13.20
C ARG A 65 -1.05 -17.94 -12.03
N GLN A 66 -1.78 -17.20 -11.19
CA GLN A 66 -2.53 -17.70 -10.04
C GLN A 66 -4.02 -17.94 -10.34
N GLY A 67 -4.41 -17.84 -11.62
CA GLY A 67 -5.80 -17.88 -12.06
C GLY A 67 -6.41 -16.50 -12.22
N GLU A 68 -7.73 -16.45 -12.29
CA GLU A 68 -8.50 -15.22 -12.49
C GLU A 68 -8.57 -14.40 -11.19
N VAL A 69 -8.04 -13.18 -11.20
CA VAL A 69 -8.03 -12.29 -10.04
C VAL A 69 -8.96 -11.10 -10.28
N ALA A 70 -9.84 -10.83 -9.31
CA ALA A 70 -10.82 -9.76 -9.41
C ALA A 70 -10.14 -8.38 -9.35
N ALA A 71 -10.51 -7.53 -10.30
CA ALA A 71 -10.09 -6.14 -10.39
C ALA A 71 -11.30 -5.20 -10.48
N GLN A 72 -11.14 -4.00 -9.91
CA GLN A 72 -12.13 -2.94 -9.95
C GLN A 72 -11.53 -1.70 -10.62
N PHE A 73 -12.23 -1.16 -11.61
CA PHE A 73 -11.76 -0.01 -12.40
C PHE A 73 -12.50 1.26 -12.01
N TYR A 74 -11.73 2.33 -11.86
CA TYR A 74 -12.17 3.69 -11.58
C TYR A 74 -11.67 4.58 -12.72
N ARG A 75 -12.59 5.00 -13.58
CA ARG A 75 -12.28 5.77 -14.79
C ARG A 75 -12.68 7.23 -14.62
N PRO A 76 -11.75 8.18 -14.68
CA PRO A 76 -12.10 9.60 -14.73
C PRO A 76 -12.69 10.00 -16.08
N GLU A 77 -13.50 11.05 -16.09
CA GLU A 77 -13.89 11.73 -17.32
C GLU A 77 -12.67 12.30 -18.08
N GLY A 78 -12.76 12.30 -19.41
CA GLY A 78 -11.74 12.79 -20.32
C GLY A 78 -10.70 11.73 -20.73
N THR A 79 -9.58 12.20 -21.29
CA THR A 79 -8.51 11.32 -21.80
C THR A 79 -7.70 10.73 -20.65
N VAL A 80 -7.61 9.40 -20.64
CA VAL A 80 -6.71 8.65 -19.76
C VAL A 80 -5.31 8.69 -20.38
N ARG A 81 -4.37 9.30 -19.67
CA ARG A 81 -2.97 9.38 -20.10
C ARG A 81 -2.20 8.14 -19.70
N ARG A 82 -2.54 7.58 -18.54
CA ARG A 82 -2.01 6.33 -18.00
C ARG A 82 -2.92 5.81 -16.88
N ALA A 83 -2.99 4.50 -16.74
CA ALA A 83 -3.60 3.84 -15.59
C ALA A 83 -2.57 3.55 -14.49
N ALA A 84 -3.03 3.50 -13.25
CA ALA A 84 -2.29 3.05 -12.09
C ALA A 84 -2.91 1.77 -11.53
N LEU A 85 -2.07 0.77 -11.27
CA LEU A 85 -2.42 -0.39 -10.47
C LEU A 85 -2.29 -0.01 -8.99
N LEU A 86 -3.39 -0.10 -8.23
CA LEU A 86 -3.44 0.16 -6.80
C LEU A 86 -3.67 -1.15 -6.05
N VAL A 87 -2.69 -1.57 -5.24
CA VAL A 87 -2.72 -2.85 -4.52
C VAL A 87 -2.79 -2.59 -3.02
N PRO A 88 -3.85 -3.03 -2.32
CA PRO A 88 -3.94 -2.91 -0.88
C PRO A 88 -2.93 -3.83 -0.17
N GLY A 89 -2.72 -3.57 1.13
CA GLY A 89 -2.01 -4.48 2.01
C GLY A 89 -2.82 -5.73 2.36
N VAL A 90 -2.39 -6.43 3.42
CA VAL A 90 -3.06 -7.63 3.93
C VAL A 90 -4.43 -7.29 4.51
N HIS A 91 -5.49 -7.67 3.83
CA HIS A 91 -6.87 -7.42 4.26
C HIS A 91 -7.88 -8.37 3.58
N SER A 92 -8.74 -9.03 4.35
CA SER A 92 -9.72 -10.02 3.86
C SER A 92 -10.78 -9.45 2.89
N MET A 93 -11.21 -8.20 3.10
CA MET A 93 -12.15 -7.51 2.18
C MET A 93 -11.58 -7.24 0.77
N GLY A 94 -10.26 -7.31 0.57
CA GLY A 94 -9.63 -7.10 -0.74
C GLY A 94 -10.08 -5.80 -1.42
N ILE A 95 -10.62 -5.90 -2.64
CA ILE A 95 -11.07 -4.73 -3.43
C ILE A 95 -12.31 -4.03 -2.84
N ALA A 96 -13.02 -4.68 -1.90
CA ALA A 96 -14.18 -4.11 -1.22
C ALA A 96 -13.80 -3.32 0.04
N GLU A 97 -12.51 -3.22 0.38
CA GLU A 97 -12.03 -2.45 1.52
C GLU A 97 -12.40 -0.96 1.32
N PRO A 98 -13.13 -0.32 2.27
CA PRO A 98 -13.66 1.04 2.08
C PRO A 98 -12.60 2.12 1.88
N ARG A 99 -11.47 2.07 2.59
CA ARG A 99 -10.37 3.04 2.49
C ARG A 99 -9.67 2.92 1.14
N LEU A 100 -9.44 1.71 0.65
CA LEU A 100 -8.93 1.43 -0.70
C LEU A 100 -9.88 2.01 -1.77
N THR A 101 -11.19 1.79 -1.60
CA THR A 101 -12.21 2.32 -2.52
C THR A 101 -12.23 3.85 -2.53
N ALA A 102 -12.10 4.49 -1.38
CA ALA A 102 -12.00 5.94 -1.26
C ALA A 102 -10.74 6.46 -1.95
N LEU A 103 -9.56 5.91 -1.63
CA LEU A 103 -8.30 6.28 -2.26
C LEU A 103 -8.31 6.09 -3.78
N ALA A 104 -8.90 5.00 -4.27
CA ALA A 104 -9.02 4.75 -5.70
C ALA A 104 -9.90 5.80 -6.41
N LYS A 105 -11.01 6.20 -5.77
CA LYS A 105 -11.86 7.30 -6.26
C LYS A 105 -11.13 8.64 -6.23
N ASP A 106 -10.36 8.92 -5.18
CA ASP A 106 -9.64 10.19 -5.05
C ASP A 106 -8.50 10.33 -6.05
N LEU A 107 -7.74 9.26 -6.27
CA LEU A 107 -6.73 9.19 -7.33
C LEU A 107 -7.38 9.33 -8.71
N ALA A 108 -8.53 8.68 -8.92
CA ALA A 108 -9.29 8.82 -10.15
C ALA A 108 -9.82 10.25 -10.35
N GLY A 109 -10.35 10.89 -9.32
CA GLY A 109 -10.79 12.28 -9.35
C GLY A 109 -9.69 13.26 -9.75
N SER A 110 -8.42 12.91 -9.51
CA SER A 110 -7.23 13.66 -9.94
C SER A 110 -6.84 13.42 -11.42
N GLY A 111 -7.59 12.59 -12.14
CA GLY A 111 -7.43 12.34 -13.58
C GLY A 111 -6.57 11.13 -13.94
N VAL A 112 -6.30 10.23 -12.99
CA VAL A 112 -5.58 8.96 -13.21
C VAL A 112 -6.59 7.82 -13.35
N ALA A 113 -6.50 6.96 -14.37
CA ALA A 113 -7.34 5.75 -14.34
C ALA A 113 -6.78 4.79 -13.29
N VAL A 114 -7.62 4.22 -12.42
CA VAL A 114 -7.15 3.32 -11.36
C VAL A 114 -7.73 1.93 -11.56
N MET A 115 -6.89 0.91 -11.47
CA MET A 115 -7.29 -0.49 -11.33
C MET A 115 -6.88 -0.95 -9.94
N THR A 116 -7.84 -1.26 -9.08
CA THR A 116 -7.53 -1.96 -7.82
C THR A 116 -7.55 -3.45 -8.04
N MET A 117 -6.66 -4.16 -7.36
CA MET A 117 -6.60 -5.62 -7.39
C MET A 117 -6.24 -6.15 -6.02
N ALA A 118 -7.02 -7.11 -5.53
CA ALA A 118 -6.74 -7.77 -4.27
C ALA A 118 -6.01 -9.08 -4.55
N LEU A 119 -4.72 -9.12 -4.22
CA LEU A 119 -3.90 -10.30 -4.47
C LEU A 119 -4.42 -11.47 -3.60
N PRO A 120 -4.62 -12.67 -4.16
CA PRO A 120 -5.19 -13.80 -3.42
C PRO A 120 -4.47 -14.10 -2.10
N ASP A 121 -3.14 -14.10 -2.12
CA ASP A 121 -2.32 -14.32 -0.92
C ASP A 121 -2.59 -13.26 0.16
N LEU A 122 -2.62 -11.96 -0.19
CA LEU A 122 -2.83 -10.88 0.77
C LEU A 122 -4.26 -10.89 1.36
N VAL A 123 -5.25 -11.32 0.57
CA VAL A 123 -6.62 -11.56 1.06
C VAL A 123 -6.66 -12.74 2.04
N GLY A 124 -5.86 -13.77 1.77
CA GLY A 124 -5.68 -14.95 2.61
C GLY A 124 -4.64 -14.80 3.72
N TYR A 125 -4.23 -13.58 4.09
CA TYR A 125 -3.23 -13.31 5.13
C TYR A 125 -1.88 -14.00 4.91
N GLN A 126 -1.49 -14.22 3.66
CA GLN A 126 -0.17 -14.70 3.26
C GLN A 126 0.63 -13.61 2.58
N ILE A 127 1.94 -13.57 2.83
CA ILE A 127 2.86 -12.62 2.20
C ILE A 127 3.93 -13.45 1.50
N THR A 128 3.76 -13.67 0.19
CA THR A 128 4.66 -14.53 -0.59
C THR A 128 5.16 -13.82 -1.85
N ALA A 129 6.28 -14.29 -2.42
CA ALA A 129 6.78 -13.74 -3.68
C ALA A 129 5.83 -13.96 -4.86
N ARG A 130 4.88 -14.90 -4.77
CA ARG A 130 3.85 -15.11 -5.80
C ARG A 130 2.93 -13.90 -5.92
N SER A 131 2.79 -13.10 -4.87
CA SER A 131 2.07 -11.82 -4.95
C SER A 131 2.73 -10.87 -5.95
N ALA A 132 4.06 -10.87 -6.07
CA ALA A 132 4.75 -10.08 -7.09
C ALA A 132 4.52 -10.64 -8.51
N ASP A 133 4.24 -11.94 -8.67
CA ASP A 133 3.82 -12.55 -9.94
C ASP A 133 2.46 -11.97 -10.40
N VAL A 134 1.49 -11.91 -9.49
CA VAL A 134 0.16 -11.34 -9.78
C VAL A 134 0.26 -9.86 -10.15
N ILE A 135 1.10 -9.09 -9.46
CA ILE A 135 1.37 -7.69 -9.79
C ILE A 135 1.98 -7.56 -11.19
N GLU A 136 2.96 -8.41 -11.52
CA GLU A 136 3.59 -8.42 -12.84
C GLU A 136 2.58 -8.75 -13.96
N ASP A 137 1.72 -9.75 -13.74
CA ASP A 137 0.68 -10.13 -14.71
C ASP A 137 -0.35 -9.00 -14.89
N ALA A 138 -0.74 -8.34 -13.81
CA ALA A 138 -1.65 -7.20 -13.84
C ALA A 138 -1.07 -5.99 -14.60
N VAL A 139 0.21 -5.68 -14.39
CA VAL A 139 0.90 -4.61 -15.13
C VAL A 139 1.02 -4.96 -16.60
N ALA A 140 1.43 -6.18 -16.95
CA ALA A 140 1.50 -6.64 -18.33
C ALA A 140 0.14 -6.56 -19.02
N TRP A 141 -0.93 -6.92 -18.31
CA TRP A 141 -2.31 -6.84 -18.78
C TRP A 141 -2.75 -5.39 -19.01
N ILE A 142 -2.46 -4.45 -18.10
CA ILE A 142 -2.79 -3.03 -18.30
C ILE A 142 -2.01 -2.46 -19.47
N ALA A 143 -0.70 -2.71 -19.53
CA ALA A 143 0.20 -2.17 -20.55
C ALA A 143 -0.20 -2.59 -21.96
N ALA A 144 -0.79 -3.78 -22.14
CA ALA A 144 -1.27 -4.26 -23.44
C ALA A 144 -2.56 -3.58 -23.94
N ARG A 145 -3.09 -2.56 -23.23
CA ARG A 145 -4.37 -1.90 -23.54
C ARG A 145 -4.15 -0.41 -23.81
N PRO A 146 -4.19 0.02 -25.09
CA PRO A 146 -3.98 1.43 -25.45
C PRO A 146 -4.96 2.40 -24.76
N GLY A 147 -6.17 1.95 -24.43
CA GLY A 147 -7.16 2.77 -23.71
C GLY A 147 -6.87 2.99 -22.22
N LEU A 148 -5.89 2.28 -21.66
CA LEU A 148 -5.43 2.37 -20.26
C LEU A 148 -3.97 2.84 -20.18
N ALA A 149 -3.11 2.36 -21.09
CA ALA A 149 -1.70 2.72 -21.19
C ALA A 149 -1.35 3.10 -22.64
N PRO A 150 -1.68 4.31 -23.11
CA PRO A 150 -1.34 4.78 -24.46
C PRO A 150 0.17 4.80 -24.77
N ASP A 151 1.02 4.84 -23.73
CA ASP A 151 2.48 4.83 -23.83
C ASP A 151 3.10 3.52 -23.34
N ASP A 152 2.31 2.45 -23.25
CA ASP A 152 2.69 1.11 -22.76
C ASP A 152 3.24 1.08 -21.32
N ARG A 153 3.12 2.19 -20.58
CA ARG A 153 3.59 2.28 -19.19
C ARG A 153 2.43 2.32 -18.20
N VAL A 154 2.69 1.89 -16.97
CA VAL A 154 1.70 1.77 -15.89
C VAL A 154 2.25 2.37 -14.61
N GLY A 155 1.44 3.15 -13.90
CA GLY A 155 1.78 3.57 -12.53
C GLY A 155 1.51 2.45 -11.54
N MET A 156 2.30 2.33 -10.50
CA MET A 156 2.06 1.33 -9.45
C MET A 156 1.97 2.03 -8.10
N VAL A 157 0.97 1.65 -7.30
CA VAL A 157 0.81 2.10 -5.92
C VAL A 157 0.55 0.86 -5.06
N GLY A 158 1.51 0.51 -4.21
CA GLY A 158 1.39 -0.60 -3.26
C GLY A 158 1.32 -0.08 -1.82
N ILE A 159 0.39 -0.61 -1.04
CA ILE A 159 0.18 -0.25 0.37
C ILE A 159 0.69 -1.37 1.28
N SER A 160 1.38 -1.02 2.36
CA SER A 160 1.94 -1.96 3.33
C SER A 160 2.84 -2.99 2.62
N PHE A 161 2.69 -4.28 2.90
CA PHE A 161 3.45 -5.35 2.22
C PHE A 161 3.36 -5.32 0.69
N ALA A 162 2.26 -4.82 0.11
CA ALA A 162 2.15 -4.67 -1.34
C ALA A 162 3.11 -3.61 -1.91
N GLY A 163 3.56 -2.64 -1.09
CA GLY A 163 4.57 -1.65 -1.47
C GLY A 163 5.92 -2.28 -1.80
N GLY A 164 6.42 -3.16 -0.93
CA GLY A 164 7.65 -3.92 -1.20
C GLY A 164 7.46 -4.88 -2.39
N LEU A 165 6.34 -5.59 -2.45
CA LEU A 165 6.05 -6.51 -3.57
C LEU A 165 5.92 -5.78 -4.92
N ALA A 166 5.39 -4.57 -4.95
CA ALA A 166 5.31 -3.72 -6.14
C ALA A 166 6.71 -3.32 -6.63
N ILE A 167 7.63 -2.99 -5.72
CA ILE A 167 9.03 -2.67 -6.06
C ILE A 167 9.74 -3.91 -6.62
N VAL A 168 9.54 -5.10 -6.03
CA VAL A 168 10.05 -6.35 -6.58
C VAL A 168 9.55 -6.56 -8.01
N ALA A 169 8.23 -6.48 -8.23
CA ALA A 169 7.62 -6.70 -9.54
C ALA A 169 8.16 -5.71 -10.59
N ALA A 170 8.29 -4.43 -10.22
CA ALA A 170 8.81 -3.39 -11.12
C ALA A 170 10.28 -3.59 -11.55
N GLY A 171 11.05 -4.40 -10.82
CA GLY A 171 12.40 -4.82 -11.21
C GLY A 171 12.44 -5.96 -12.24
N ARG A 172 11.32 -6.64 -12.50
CA ARG A 172 11.29 -7.86 -13.31
C ARG A 172 11.40 -7.59 -14.81
N PRO A 173 12.21 -8.37 -15.56
CA PRO A 173 12.48 -8.11 -16.97
C PRO A 173 11.24 -7.96 -17.86
N ALA A 174 10.14 -8.67 -17.58
CA ALA A 174 8.96 -8.66 -18.45
C ALA A 174 8.14 -7.35 -18.38
N ILE A 175 8.30 -6.56 -17.32
CA ILE A 175 7.56 -5.30 -17.11
C ILE A 175 8.44 -4.11 -16.75
N ARG A 176 9.76 -4.28 -16.59
CA ARG A 176 10.67 -3.24 -16.08
C ARG A 176 10.62 -1.92 -16.87
N ASP A 177 10.44 -2.01 -18.19
CA ASP A 177 10.29 -0.88 -19.11
C ASP A 177 8.83 -0.36 -19.20
N LYS A 178 7.86 -1.16 -18.75
CA LYS A 178 6.42 -0.86 -18.70
C LYS A 178 5.97 -0.18 -17.40
N VAL A 179 6.86 0.11 -16.47
CA VAL A 179 6.52 0.84 -15.24
C VAL A 179 6.87 2.30 -15.39
N ALA A 180 5.92 3.20 -15.13
CA ALA A 180 6.12 4.65 -15.16
C ALA A 180 6.69 5.19 -13.85
N TYR A 181 6.20 4.67 -12.73
CA TYR A 181 6.62 4.97 -11.37
C TYR A 181 6.10 3.89 -10.42
N VAL A 182 6.72 3.78 -9.25
CA VAL A 182 6.22 2.97 -8.13
C VAL A 182 6.07 3.85 -6.90
N VAL A 183 4.88 3.87 -6.30
CA VAL A 183 4.65 4.41 -4.96
C VAL A 183 4.53 3.24 -4.00
N SER A 184 5.39 3.21 -2.98
CA SER A 184 5.28 2.29 -1.84
C SER A 184 4.86 3.10 -0.63
N PHE A 185 3.63 2.88 -0.17
CA PHE A 185 3.08 3.50 1.03
C PHE A 185 3.22 2.52 2.19
N GLY A 186 4.10 2.80 3.17
CA GLY A 186 4.25 1.98 4.38
C GLY A 186 4.88 0.62 4.08
N GLY A 187 5.65 0.51 2.99
CA GLY A 187 6.21 -0.77 2.52
C GLY A 187 7.60 -1.10 3.08
N HIS A 188 8.02 -2.33 2.84
CA HIS A 188 9.26 -2.91 3.36
C HIS A 188 10.38 -2.98 2.33
N GLY A 189 11.63 -2.98 2.80
CA GLY A 189 12.81 -3.31 2.00
C GLY A 189 13.25 -4.77 2.16
N ASP A 190 13.04 -5.36 3.35
CA ASP A 190 13.34 -6.75 3.66
C ASP A 190 12.21 -7.39 4.47
N LEU A 191 11.56 -8.40 3.89
CA LEU A 191 10.41 -9.05 4.54
C LEU A 191 10.83 -9.77 5.82
N GLY A 192 11.98 -10.43 5.84
CA GLY A 192 12.45 -11.16 7.01
C GLY A 192 12.75 -10.25 8.19
N ARG A 193 13.22 -9.04 7.91
CA ARG A 193 13.46 -8.00 8.91
C ARG A 193 12.15 -7.51 9.52
N VAL A 194 11.12 -7.27 8.71
CA VAL A 194 9.78 -6.90 9.19
C VAL A 194 9.13 -8.02 9.99
N LEU A 195 9.22 -9.27 9.52
CA LEU A 195 8.69 -10.42 10.26
C LEU A 195 9.36 -10.58 11.63
N ARG A 196 10.69 -10.39 11.70
CA ARG A 196 11.44 -10.38 12.96
C ARG A 196 10.97 -9.25 13.87
N TYR A 197 10.82 -8.04 13.34
CA TYR A 197 10.31 -6.90 14.09
C TYR A 197 8.92 -7.20 14.70
N LEU A 198 7.99 -7.74 13.91
CA LEU A 198 6.65 -8.08 14.41
C LEU A 198 6.67 -9.12 15.53
N ALA A 199 7.64 -10.04 15.52
CA ALA A 199 7.76 -11.07 16.55
C ALA A 199 8.59 -10.63 17.79
N THR A 200 9.52 -9.70 17.64
CA THR A 200 10.53 -9.41 18.69
C THR A 200 10.59 -7.94 19.12
N GLY A 201 10.06 -7.03 18.31
CA GLY A 201 10.27 -5.60 18.41
C GLY A 201 11.64 -5.11 17.90
N GLU A 202 12.51 -6.01 17.44
CA GLU A 202 13.80 -5.63 16.86
C GLU A 202 13.63 -5.11 15.43
N ALA A 203 13.70 -3.79 15.25
CA ALA A 203 13.64 -3.14 13.94
C ALA A 203 15.02 -2.76 13.40
N VAL A 204 15.10 -2.61 12.07
CA VAL A 204 16.20 -1.90 11.43
C VAL A 204 16.25 -0.46 11.93
N GLN A 205 17.46 0.07 12.08
CA GLN A 205 17.67 1.43 12.55
C GLN A 205 18.05 2.34 11.38
N ALA A 206 17.54 3.57 11.41
CA ALA A 206 17.90 4.61 10.46
C ALA A 206 18.06 5.96 11.20
N PRO A 207 18.97 6.84 10.74
CA PRO A 207 19.20 8.12 11.41
C PRO A 207 17.91 8.96 11.51
N GLY A 208 17.60 9.43 12.73
CA GLY A 208 16.43 10.29 12.97
C GLY A 208 15.08 9.57 12.97
N VAL A 209 15.06 8.23 12.89
CA VAL A 209 13.83 7.43 12.95
C VAL A 209 13.70 6.77 14.32
N VAL A 210 12.53 6.93 14.95
CA VAL A 210 12.19 6.27 16.20
C VAL A 210 11.56 4.91 15.88
N THR A 211 11.94 3.88 16.64
CA THR A 211 11.30 2.56 16.55
C THR A 211 10.21 2.45 17.61
N HIS A 212 8.99 2.12 17.18
CA HIS A 212 7.86 1.87 18.07
C HIS A 212 7.71 0.37 18.36
N PRO A 213 7.05 -0.02 19.45
CA PRO A 213 6.70 -1.43 19.65
C PRO A 213 5.77 -1.95 18.55
N PRO A 214 5.88 -3.24 18.16
CA PRO A 214 5.06 -3.79 17.10
C PRO A 214 3.59 -3.85 17.49
N HIS A 215 2.72 -3.53 16.54
CA HIS A 215 1.29 -3.62 16.70
C HIS A 215 0.86 -5.10 16.79
N ASP A 216 -0.08 -5.40 17.69
CA ASP A 216 -0.56 -6.76 17.94
C ASP A 216 -1.26 -7.42 16.72
N TYR A 217 -1.95 -6.64 15.90
CA TYR A 217 -2.46 -7.08 14.60
C TYR A 217 -1.41 -7.79 13.74
N GLY A 218 -0.19 -7.25 13.67
CA GLY A 218 0.88 -7.83 12.85
C GLY A 218 1.26 -9.24 13.32
N ILE A 219 1.32 -9.46 14.63
CA ILE A 219 1.64 -10.80 15.15
C ILE A 219 0.53 -11.82 14.87
N ALA A 220 -0.74 -11.39 14.89
CA ALA A 220 -1.87 -12.25 14.54
C ALA A 220 -1.83 -12.67 13.06
N VAL A 221 -1.50 -11.75 12.14
CA VAL A 221 -1.34 -12.05 10.71
C VAL A 221 -0.23 -13.07 10.47
N ILE A 222 0.95 -12.88 11.06
CA ILE A 222 2.06 -13.83 10.86
C ILE A 222 1.80 -15.18 11.53
N THR A 223 1.05 -15.21 12.64
CA THR A 223 0.60 -16.46 13.28
C THR A 223 -0.38 -17.21 12.37
N TYR A 224 -1.30 -16.49 11.71
CA TYR A 224 -2.21 -17.08 10.72
C TYR A 224 -1.43 -17.71 9.55
N ALA A 225 -0.46 -16.97 9.02
CA ALA A 225 0.37 -17.41 7.91
C ALA A 225 1.15 -18.69 8.28
N ALA A 226 1.81 -18.68 9.44
CA ALA A 226 2.67 -19.75 9.94
C ALA A 226 1.92 -20.95 10.57
N ALA A 227 0.59 -20.92 10.64
CA ALA A 227 -0.20 -21.93 11.36
C ALA A 227 0.15 -23.38 10.96
N ASP A 228 0.43 -23.62 9.67
CA ASP A 228 0.82 -24.94 9.14
C ASP A 228 2.17 -25.49 9.63
N ARG A 229 2.97 -24.64 10.29
CA ARG A 229 4.26 -25.01 10.89
C ARG A 229 4.23 -24.98 12.40
N LEU A 230 3.26 -24.28 12.98
CA LEU A 230 3.09 -24.15 14.43
C LEU A 230 2.35 -25.35 15.02
N VAL A 231 1.40 -25.92 14.27
CA VAL A 231 0.49 -26.94 14.79
C VAL A 231 0.39 -28.14 13.85
N PRO A 232 -0.03 -29.32 14.34
CA PRO A 232 -0.30 -30.49 13.50
C PRO A 232 -1.29 -30.17 12.36
N PRO A 233 -1.16 -30.81 11.17
CA PRO A 233 -1.97 -30.51 9.99
C PRO A 233 -3.50 -30.44 10.24
N GLU A 234 -4.03 -31.32 11.08
CA GLU A 234 -5.43 -31.38 11.45
C GLU A 234 -5.93 -30.17 12.27
N GLN A 235 -5.02 -29.44 12.92
CA GLN A 235 -5.35 -28.26 13.73
C GLN A 235 -5.20 -26.94 12.97
N VAL A 236 -4.56 -26.94 11.80
CA VAL A 236 -4.25 -25.73 11.02
C VAL A 236 -5.50 -24.96 10.63
N VAL A 237 -6.51 -25.67 10.09
CA VAL A 237 -7.76 -25.04 9.65
C VAL A 237 -8.53 -24.46 10.85
N PRO A 238 -8.79 -25.22 11.94
CA PRO A 238 -9.42 -24.67 13.14
C PRO A 238 -8.67 -23.48 13.77
N LEU A 239 -7.32 -23.53 13.82
CA LEU A 239 -6.53 -22.41 14.33
C LEU A 239 -6.67 -21.16 13.45
N ARG A 240 -6.58 -21.32 12.12
CA ARG A 240 -6.78 -20.23 11.16
C ARG A 240 -8.19 -19.65 11.25
N GLU A 241 -9.22 -20.46 11.50
CA GLU A 241 -10.58 -19.96 11.72
C GLU A 241 -10.66 -19.06 12.97
N GLY A 242 -10.06 -19.49 14.08
CA GLY A 242 -9.98 -18.71 15.31
C GLY A 242 -9.24 -17.37 15.13
N ILE A 243 -8.04 -17.41 14.54
CA ILE A 243 -7.23 -16.21 14.29
C ILE A 243 -7.92 -15.31 13.27
N GLY A 244 -8.51 -15.86 12.22
CA GLY A 244 -9.28 -15.13 11.22
C GLY A 244 -10.49 -14.40 11.84
N THR A 245 -11.15 -15.02 12.83
CA THR A 245 -12.23 -14.39 13.60
C THR A 245 -11.71 -13.19 14.42
N PHE A 246 -10.55 -13.31 15.07
CA PHE A 246 -9.90 -12.19 15.75
C PHE A 246 -9.51 -11.05 14.79
N LEU A 247 -8.97 -11.38 13.62
CA LEU A 247 -8.57 -10.41 12.59
C LEU A 247 -9.80 -9.66 12.04
N LEU A 248 -10.89 -10.37 11.78
CA LEU A 248 -12.16 -9.77 11.40
C LEU A 248 -12.70 -8.83 12.49
N ALA A 249 -12.68 -9.27 13.76
CA ALA A 249 -13.10 -8.43 14.89
C ALA A 249 -12.29 -7.13 14.96
N SER A 250 -10.96 -7.21 14.75
CA SER A 250 -10.08 -6.04 14.71
C SER A 250 -10.46 -5.08 13.58
N GLN A 251 -10.80 -5.59 12.39
CA GLN A 251 -11.25 -4.75 11.27
C GLN A 251 -12.60 -4.06 11.56
N LEU A 252 -13.52 -4.75 12.25
CA LEU A 252 -14.84 -4.21 12.59
C LEU A 252 -14.79 -3.05 13.59
N THR A 253 -13.71 -2.90 14.38
CA THR A 253 -13.56 -1.79 15.34
C THR A 253 -13.65 -0.41 14.69
N LEU A 254 -13.37 -0.31 13.37
CA LEU A 254 -13.43 0.92 12.59
C LEU A 254 -14.83 1.23 12.03
N VAL A 255 -15.77 0.28 12.11
CA VAL A 255 -17.08 0.34 11.45
C VAL A 255 -18.22 0.18 12.45
N ASP A 256 -18.16 -0.86 13.28
CA ASP A 256 -19.19 -1.23 14.24
C ASP A 256 -18.55 -1.88 15.47
N MET A 257 -18.47 -1.12 16.57
CA MET A 257 -17.83 -1.57 17.80
C MET A 257 -18.61 -2.70 18.51
N ASP A 258 -19.93 -2.72 18.39
CA ASP A 258 -20.75 -3.75 19.01
C ASP A 258 -20.57 -5.09 18.29
N GLN A 259 -20.57 -5.06 16.96
CA GLN A 259 -20.26 -6.23 16.14
C GLN A 259 -18.81 -6.70 16.35
N ALA A 260 -17.86 -5.76 16.49
CA ALA A 260 -16.46 -6.08 16.80
C ALA A 260 -16.35 -6.83 18.14
N ASN A 261 -16.97 -6.31 19.20
CA ASN A 261 -16.96 -6.93 20.53
C ASN A 261 -17.58 -8.33 20.53
N ALA A 262 -18.72 -8.51 19.86
CA ALA A 262 -19.34 -9.83 19.71
C ALA A 262 -18.44 -10.81 18.94
N THR A 263 -17.70 -10.32 17.94
CA THR A 263 -16.79 -11.16 17.15
C THR A 263 -15.51 -11.51 17.92
N PHE A 264 -14.97 -10.59 18.74
CA PHE A 264 -13.89 -10.90 19.68
C PHE A 264 -14.32 -11.97 20.69
N GLN A 265 -15.53 -11.87 21.22
CA GLN A 265 -16.04 -12.88 22.15
C GLN A 265 -16.15 -14.25 21.48
N ARG A 266 -16.62 -14.31 20.22
CA ARG A 266 -16.61 -15.56 19.43
C ARG A 266 -15.19 -16.14 19.28
N ALA A 267 -14.19 -15.31 18.97
CA ALA A 267 -12.81 -15.76 18.86
C ALA A 267 -12.27 -16.34 20.18
N ARG A 268 -12.69 -15.79 21.32
CA ARG A 268 -12.36 -16.34 22.66
C ARG A 268 -13.07 -17.66 22.93
N ASP A 269 -14.33 -17.80 22.53
CA ASP A 269 -15.08 -19.03 22.74
C ASP A 269 -14.55 -20.20 21.89
N LEU A 270 -14.02 -19.92 20.69
CA LEU A 270 -13.39 -20.93 19.84
C LEU A 270 -12.20 -21.63 20.51
N VAL A 271 -11.50 -20.98 21.44
CA VAL A 271 -10.40 -21.59 22.21
C VAL A 271 -10.84 -22.89 22.89
N LYS A 272 -12.06 -22.93 23.43
CA LYS A 272 -12.60 -24.09 24.17
C LYS A 272 -12.78 -25.34 23.30
N MET A 273 -12.81 -25.17 21.98
CA MET A 273 -13.02 -26.23 21.01
C MET A 273 -11.72 -26.74 20.38
N LEU A 274 -10.59 -26.10 20.68
CA LEU A 274 -9.30 -26.43 20.09
C LEU A 274 -8.49 -27.35 21.00
N PRO A 275 -7.79 -28.36 20.43
CA PRO A 275 -6.75 -29.08 21.16
C PRO A 275 -5.47 -28.24 21.30
N GLU A 276 -4.57 -28.67 22.17
CA GLU A 276 -3.21 -28.12 22.22
C GLU A 276 -2.37 -28.59 21.00
N PRO A 277 -1.46 -27.75 20.48
CA PRO A 277 -1.09 -26.41 20.96
C PRO A 277 -1.97 -25.25 20.42
N SER A 278 -2.97 -25.54 19.57
CA SER A 278 -3.80 -24.49 18.94
C SER A 278 -4.60 -23.65 19.95
N ALA A 279 -5.11 -24.26 21.02
CA ALA A 279 -5.78 -23.54 22.09
C ALA A 279 -4.87 -22.48 22.73
N THR A 280 -3.62 -22.84 23.05
CA THR A 280 -2.61 -21.92 23.58
C THR A 280 -2.33 -20.78 22.60
N TYR A 281 -2.08 -21.06 21.32
CA TYR A 281 -1.73 -20.02 20.36
C TYR A 281 -2.90 -19.07 20.06
N LEU A 282 -4.13 -19.58 19.94
CA LEU A 282 -5.31 -18.73 19.79
C LEU A 282 -5.55 -17.89 21.06
N THR A 283 -5.28 -18.42 22.25
CA THR A 283 -5.33 -17.65 23.50
C THR A 283 -4.36 -16.47 23.46
N TYR A 284 -3.11 -16.71 23.06
CA TYR A 284 -2.14 -15.63 22.95
C TYR A 284 -2.53 -14.57 21.92
N VAL A 285 -3.14 -14.96 20.80
CA VAL A 285 -3.67 -14.00 19.81
C VAL A 285 -4.80 -13.16 20.41
N ASN A 286 -5.79 -13.80 21.05
CA ASN A 286 -6.92 -13.12 21.68
C ASN A 286 -6.50 -12.16 22.80
N ASP A 287 -5.43 -12.50 23.52
CA ASP A 287 -4.88 -11.70 24.62
C ASP A 287 -3.82 -10.68 24.15
N ARG A 288 -3.57 -10.61 22.83
CA ARG A 288 -2.56 -9.71 22.23
C ARG A 288 -1.18 -9.92 22.86
N ASN A 289 -0.86 -11.17 23.23
CA ASN A 289 0.33 -11.53 23.99
C ASN A 289 1.55 -11.72 23.08
N VAL A 290 2.06 -10.59 22.58
CA VAL A 290 3.22 -10.56 21.67
C VAL A 290 4.46 -11.23 22.29
N LYS A 291 4.66 -11.05 23.60
CA LYS A 291 5.83 -11.60 24.32
C LYS A 291 5.83 -13.13 24.35
N ALA A 292 4.66 -13.77 24.38
CA ALA A 292 4.54 -15.22 24.36
C ALA A 292 4.57 -15.78 22.93
N LEU A 293 3.93 -15.11 21.97
CA LEU A 293 3.91 -15.54 20.56
C LEU A 293 5.26 -15.34 19.85
N GLY A 294 5.97 -14.26 20.17
CA GLY A 294 7.24 -13.92 19.52
C GLY A 294 8.24 -15.08 19.49
N PRO A 295 8.64 -15.64 20.65
CA PRO A 295 9.57 -16.77 20.73
C PRO A 295 9.07 -18.04 20.02
N VAL A 296 7.75 -18.25 19.96
CA VAL A 296 7.14 -19.36 19.22
C VAL A 296 7.31 -19.17 17.72
N LEU A 297 7.16 -17.94 17.21
CA LEU A 297 7.21 -17.63 15.78
C LEU A 297 8.64 -17.54 15.24
N VAL A 298 9.58 -16.97 16.00
CA VAL A 298 10.96 -16.69 15.56
C VAL A 298 11.65 -17.87 14.84
N PRO A 299 11.58 -19.12 15.33
CA PRO A 299 12.16 -20.29 14.65
C PRO A 299 11.60 -20.55 13.26
N HIS A 300 10.38 -20.10 12.97
CA HIS A 300 9.67 -20.34 11.70
C HIS A 300 9.82 -19.16 10.72
N LEU A 301 10.16 -17.95 11.19
CA LEU A 301 10.33 -16.76 10.32
C LEU A 301 11.46 -16.90 9.30
N GLY A 302 12.54 -17.59 9.66
CA GLY A 302 13.74 -17.73 8.82
C GLY A 302 13.59 -18.68 7.62
N LEU A 303 12.56 -19.54 7.62
CA LEU A 303 12.26 -20.45 6.52
C LEU A 303 11.22 -19.85 5.54
N GLU A 304 10.68 -18.66 5.83
CA GLU A 304 9.53 -18.07 5.12
C GLU A 304 9.75 -16.71 4.47
N ALA A 305 10.75 -15.94 4.88
CA ALA A 305 11.07 -14.69 4.19
C ALA A 305 11.71 -14.99 2.83
N ASP A 306 10.86 -15.35 1.86
CA ASP A 306 11.27 -15.55 0.48
C ASP A 306 12.07 -14.33 0.05
N PRO A 307 13.38 -14.47 -0.27
CA PRO A 307 14.19 -13.36 -0.73
C PRO A 307 13.55 -12.66 -1.94
N ALA A 308 12.77 -13.39 -2.75
CA ALA A 308 12.04 -12.82 -3.87
C ALA A 308 10.85 -11.93 -3.46
N ALA A 309 10.46 -11.89 -2.19
CA ALA A 309 9.48 -10.93 -1.64
C ALA A 309 10.13 -9.68 -1.02
N SER A 310 11.47 -9.57 -1.07
CA SER A 310 12.24 -8.47 -0.45
C SER A 310 12.91 -7.60 -1.51
N PRO A 311 12.54 -6.31 -1.67
CA PRO A 311 13.19 -5.41 -2.62
C PRO A 311 14.72 -5.36 -2.53
N GLU A 312 15.28 -5.39 -1.33
CA GLU A 312 16.74 -5.36 -1.12
C GLU A 312 17.45 -6.65 -1.59
N ARG A 313 16.71 -7.73 -1.79
CA ARG A 313 17.21 -9.02 -2.26
C ARG A 313 16.76 -9.36 -3.68
N ALA A 314 15.95 -8.49 -4.29
CA ALA A 314 15.49 -8.68 -5.66
C ALA A 314 16.68 -8.66 -6.64
N PRO A 315 16.64 -9.49 -7.71
CA PRO A 315 17.77 -9.64 -8.62
C PRO A 315 18.11 -8.37 -9.40
N ALA A 316 17.12 -7.50 -9.63
CA ALA A 316 17.30 -6.25 -10.33
C ALA A 316 16.43 -5.14 -9.71
N PRO A 317 16.92 -3.90 -9.67
CA PRO A 317 16.12 -2.75 -9.25
C PRO A 317 15.15 -2.31 -10.38
N PRO A 318 14.06 -1.61 -10.02
CA PRO A 318 13.23 -0.93 -11.01
C PRO A 318 14.02 0.03 -11.90
N ALA A 319 13.59 0.21 -13.15
CA ALA A 319 14.08 1.31 -14.01
C ALA A 319 13.30 2.61 -13.78
N ALA A 320 12.07 2.49 -13.28
CA ALA A 320 11.19 3.62 -12.99
C ALA A 320 11.58 4.31 -11.67
N PRO A 321 11.23 5.61 -11.51
CA PRO A 321 11.37 6.29 -10.23
C PRO A 321 10.51 5.61 -9.14
N VAL A 322 11.05 5.57 -7.93
CA VAL A 322 10.41 4.99 -6.75
C VAL A 322 10.13 6.08 -5.71
N PHE A 323 8.89 6.12 -5.24
CA PHE A 323 8.38 7.05 -4.26
C PHE A 323 8.03 6.27 -2.99
N LEU A 324 8.80 6.46 -1.92
CA LEU A 324 8.60 5.81 -0.63
C LEU A 324 7.92 6.82 0.31
N LEU A 325 6.65 6.57 0.63
CA LEU A 325 5.88 7.33 1.60
C LEU A 325 5.68 6.47 2.84
N HIS A 326 5.98 6.98 4.02
CA HIS A 326 5.86 6.21 5.27
C HIS A 326 5.37 7.08 6.42
N GLY A 327 4.62 6.48 7.33
CA GLY A 327 4.37 7.07 8.65
C GLY A 327 5.61 6.99 9.52
N ASP A 328 5.92 8.01 10.32
CA ASP A 328 7.03 7.92 11.28
C ASP A 328 6.66 7.11 12.53
N ASP A 329 5.37 7.09 12.90
CA ASP A 329 4.79 6.30 14.01
C ASP A 329 4.31 4.89 13.58
N ASP A 330 4.78 4.37 12.43
CA ASP A 330 4.37 3.06 11.92
C ASP A 330 4.82 1.91 12.85
N SER A 331 3.82 1.24 13.44
CA SER A 331 4.02 0.13 14.36
C SER A 331 3.85 -1.25 13.71
N VAL A 332 3.54 -1.34 12.41
CA VAL A 332 3.42 -2.62 11.69
C VAL A 332 4.64 -2.86 10.80
N ILE A 333 5.05 -1.86 10.03
CA ILE A 333 6.29 -1.88 9.22
C ILE A 333 7.14 -0.69 9.68
N PRO A 334 8.32 -0.89 10.28
CA PRO A 334 9.08 0.24 10.81
C PRO A 334 9.45 1.25 9.73
N ALA A 335 9.26 2.54 10.00
CA ALA A 335 9.56 3.63 9.05
C ALA A 335 11.01 3.60 8.53
N ALA A 336 11.93 3.06 9.34
CA ALA A 336 13.32 2.88 8.98
C ALA A 336 13.51 1.98 7.73
N GLU A 337 12.56 1.08 7.43
CA GLU A 337 12.54 0.28 6.21
C GLU A 337 12.61 1.15 4.95
N SER A 338 11.84 2.25 4.90
CA SER A 338 11.82 3.13 3.73
C SER A 338 13.09 3.97 3.60
N VAL A 339 13.74 4.33 4.71
CA VAL A 339 15.03 5.02 4.67
C VAL A 339 16.12 4.09 4.13
N VAL A 340 16.24 2.89 4.71
CA VAL A 340 17.24 1.89 4.31
C VAL A 340 17.02 1.44 2.85
N LEU A 341 15.78 1.15 2.47
CA LEU A 341 15.43 0.79 1.10
C LEU A 341 15.75 1.94 0.14
N GLY A 342 15.45 3.18 0.52
CA GLY A 342 15.73 4.35 -0.30
C GLY A 342 17.22 4.54 -0.58
N GLU A 343 18.06 4.38 0.44
CA GLU A 343 19.52 4.38 0.28
C GLU A 343 20.02 3.23 -0.59
N TYR A 344 19.48 2.02 -0.38
CA TYR A 344 19.82 0.85 -1.18
C TYR A 344 19.53 1.06 -2.67
N LEU A 345 18.31 1.52 -3.01
CA LEU A 345 17.90 1.75 -4.39
C LEU A 345 18.70 2.89 -5.05
N ARG A 346 19.01 3.97 -4.31
CA ARG A 346 19.90 5.04 -4.83
C ARG A 346 21.29 4.54 -5.17
N LYS A 347 21.88 3.69 -4.31
CA LYS A 347 23.18 3.04 -4.59
C LYS A 347 23.15 2.17 -5.85
N LYS A 348 21.96 1.69 -6.25
CA LYS A 348 21.71 0.94 -7.48
C LYS A 348 21.35 1.83 -8.69
N GLY A 349 21.38 3.15 -8.54
CA GLY A 349 21.12 4.11 -9.63
C GLY A 349 19.65 4.40 -9.89
N VAL A 350 18.75 4.06 -8.97
CA VAL A 350 17.31 4.38 -9.10
C VAL A 350 17.06 5.82 -8.64
N ASP A 351 16.16 6.52 -9.34
CA ASP A 351 15.59 7.80 -8.89
C ASP A 351 14.62 7.56 -7.73
N VAL A 352 14.98 7.98 -6.51
CA VAL A 352 14.22 7.63 -5.29
C VAL A 352 13.89 8.86 -4.45
N HIS A 353 12.61 9.02 -4.17
CA HIS A 353 12.05 10.03 -3.29
C HIS A 353 11.55 9.37 -2.01
N VAL A 354 12.00 9.83 -0.84
CA VAL A 354 11.57 9.30 0.47
C VAL A 354 10.92 10.42 1.25
N LEU A 355 9.72 10.17 1.78
CA LEU A 355 9.01 11.06 2.69
C LEU A 355 8.52 10.25 3.89
N LEU A 356 9.06 10.57 5.07
CA LEU A 356 8.48 10.16 6.35
C LEU A 356 7.54 11.27 6.81
N SER A 357 6.34 10.90 7.28
CA SER A 357 5.26 11.82 7.58
C SER A 357 4.68 11.55 8.96
N GLN A 358 4.63 12.59 9.78
CA GLN A 358 4.03 12.55 11.13
C GLN A 358 2.50 12.49 11.11
N ILE A 359 1.93 12.82 9.95
CA ILE A 359 0.50 12.74 9.70
C ILE A 359 0.11 11.29 9.34
N ILE A 360 1.07 10.39 9.15
CA ILE A 360 0.78 9.03 8.73
C ILE A 360 1.15 8.06 9.84
N THR A 361 0.26 7.14 10.20
CA THR A 361 0.57 6.08 11.17
C THR A 361 1.10 4.84 10.45
N HIS A 362 0.24 3.97 9.88
CA HIS A 362 0.68 2.81 9.05
C HIS A 362 0.24 2.91 7.58
N ALA A 363 -0.99 3.34 7.35
CA ALA A 363 -1.54 3.61 6.01
C ALA A 363 -2.69 4.62 6.08
N GLU A 364 -2.75 5.38 7.18
CA GLU A 364 -3.85 6.28 7.51
C GLU A 364 -3.32 7.69 7.72
N LEU A 365 -4.15 8.69 7.42
CA LEU A 365 -3.85 10.10 7.68
C LEU A 365 -4.47 10.50 9.03
N ASP A 366 -3.64 10.87 9.99
CA ASP A 366 -4.03 11.55 11.22
C ASP A 366 -4.48 12.99 10.93
N ARG A 367 -5.50 13.45 11.65
CA ARG A 367 -6.33 14.61 11.32
C ARG A 367 -5.80 15.93 11.91
N SER A 368 -4.75 15.88 12.73
CA SER A 368 -4.15 17.09 13.33
C SER A 368 -2.97 17.57 12.48
N VAL A 369 -3.23 18.54 11.60
CA VAL A 369 -2.30 18.90 10.53
C VAL A 369 -1.56 20.21 10.83
N ALA A 370 -0.22 20.16 10.86
CA ALA A 370 0.62 21.35 10.72
C ALA A 370 0.77 21.70 9.23
N ALA A 371 0.57 22.98 8.86
CA ALA A 371 0.55 23.43 7.46
C ALA A 371 1.84 23.14 6.67
N SER A 372 3.00 23.06 7.34
CA SER A 372 4.29 22.73 6.72
C SER A 372 4.37 21.26 6.29
N GLU A 373 3.74 20.35 7.03
CA GLU A 373 3.70 18.92 6.71
C GLU A 373 2.74 18.63 5.56
N SER A 374 1.62 19.36 5.47
CA SER A 374 0.74 19.31 4.29
C SER A 374 1.49 19.60 3.00
N TRP A 375 2.36 20.62 3.01
CA TRP A 375 3.07 21.03 1.79
C TRP A 375 4.06 19.96 1.30
N LYS A 376 4.76 19.27 2.20
CA LYS A 376 5.67 18.17 1.81
C LYS A 376 4.90 17.05 1.12
N LEU A 377 3.75 16.66 1.67
CA LEU A 377 2.93 15.60 1.11
C LEU A 377 2.26 16.02 -0.21
N ILE A 378 1.81 17.28 -0.32
CA ILE A 378 1.32 17.86 -1.57
C ILE A 378 2.43 17.85 -2.63
N SER A 379 3.66 18.25 -2.28
CA SER A 379 4.78 18.25 -3.22
C SER A 379 5.13 16.83 -3.67
N PHE A 380 5.14 15.87 -2.75
CA PHE A 380 5.39 14.47 -3.05
C PHE A 380 4.38 13.92 -4.05
N TRP A 381 3.08 14.12 -3.80
CA TRP A 381 2.03 13.67 -4.73
C TRP A 381 2.01 14.46 -6.03
N ALA A 382 2.42 15.73 -6.03
CA ALA A 382 2.58 16.50 -7.26
C ALA A 382 3.66 15.89 -8.16
N ASP A 383 4.78 15.44 -7.58
CA ASP A 383 5.84 14.74 -8.31
C ASP A 383 5.40 13.38 -8.83
N VAL A 384 4.59 12.63 -8.06
CA VAL A 384 3.97 11.38 -8.53
C VAL A 384 3.03 11.64 -9.71
N LEU A 385 2.11 12.61 -9.59
CA LEU A 385 1.11 12.92 -10.60
C LEU A 385 1.68 13.55 -11.88
N ARG A 386 2.94 14.00 -11.86
CA ARG A 386 3.67 14.48 -13.05
C ARG A 386 4.21 13.35 -13.92
N ARG A 387 4.45 12.17 -13.35
CA ARG A 387 5.00 11.02 -14.07
C ARG A 387 3.94 10.45 -15.01
#